data_AF-A0A8R1ITG8-F1
#
_entry.id   AF-A0A8R1ITG8-F1
#
_cell.length_a   1.000
_cell.length_b   1.000
_cell.length_c   1.000
_cell.angle_alpha   90.00
_cell.angle_beta   90.00
_cell.angle_gamma   90.00
#
_symmetry.space_group_name_H-M   'P 1'
#
loop_
_entity.id
_entity.type
_entity.pdbx_description
1 polymer ?
#
loop_
_entity_poly.entity_id
_entity_poly.type
_entity_poly.pdbx_seq_one_letter_code
_entity_poly.pdbx_strand_id
1 'polypeptide(L)' 'MVRLTTDLFAERPQFVDAINQREINLRGQKIPVIENMGITRDQFDVIDLTDNDIRKLDNFPTFTRLTTLYLHNNRIK' A
#
# COMPACT_ATOMS: atom_id res chain seq x y z
N MET A 1 16.49 -5.89 -1.60
CA MET A 1 15.46 -5.35 -0.67
C MET A 1 14.63 -4.38 -1.50
N VAL A 2 13.33 -4.63 -1.64
CA VAL A 2 12.45 -3.76 -2.44
C VAL A 2 12.10 -2.53 -1.63
N ARG A 3 12.13 -1.36 -2.27
CA ARG A 3 11.73 -0.07 -1.71
C ARG A 3 10.45 0.41 -2.37
N LEU A 4 9.64 1.15 -1.63
CA LEU A 4 8.45 1.80 -2.17
C LEU A 4 8.90 3.04 -2.97
N THR A 5 9.17 2.85 -4.26
CA THR A 5 9.61 3.90 -5.20
C THR A 5 8.48 4.34 -6.11
N THR A 6 8.60 5.53 -6.72
CA THR A 6 7.65 6.04 -7.71
C THR A 6 7.36 5.05 -8.83
N ASP A 7 8.39 4.37 -9.29
CA ASP A 7 8.31 3.44 -10.42
C ASP A 7 7.51 2.19 -10.03
N LEU A 8 7.69 1.69 -8.80
CA LEU A 8 6.92 0.57 -8.28
C LEU A 8 5.41 0.90 -8.31
N PHE A 9 5.02 2.06 -7.77
CA PHE A 9 3.62 2.51 -7.76
C PHE A 9 3.05 2.65 -9.18
N ALA A 10 3.82 3.19 -10.12
CA ALA A 10 3.39 3.39 -11.50
C ALA A 10 3.12 2.07 -12.24
N GLU A 11 3.89 1.02 -11.95
CA GLU A 11 3.73 -0.30 -12.55
C GLU A 11 2.65 -1.15 -11.89
N ARG A 12 2.19 -0.78 -10.69
CA ARG A 12 1.24 -1.59 -9.94
C ARG A 12 -0.20 -1.41 -10.44
N PRO A 13 -1.01 -2.49 -10.42
CA PRO A 13 -2.42 -2.39 -10.77
C PRO A 13 -3.15 -1.39 -9.88
N GLN A 14 -3.93 -0.53 -10.52
CA GLN A 14 -4.82 0.44 -9.89
C GLN A 14 -6.19 0.28 -10.53
N PHE A 15 -7.20 0.02 -9.73
CA PHE A 15 -8.53 -0.28 -10.23
C PHE A 15 -9.63 0.14 -9.24
N VAL A 16 -10.87 0.07 -9.70
CA VAL A 16 -12.04 0.17 -8.83
C VAL A 16 -12.43 -1.25 -8.45
N ASP A 17 -12.48 -1.54 -7.15
CA ASP A 17 -12.76 -2.87 -6.63
C ASP A 17 -14.25 -3.25 -6.76
N ALA A 18 -14.62 -4.43 -6.26
CA ALA A 18 -15.98 -4.95 -6.36
C ALA A 18 -17.03 -4.15 -5.57
N ILE A 19 -16.62 -3.25 -4.68
CA ILE A 19 -17.49 -2.40 -3.85
C ILE A 19 -17.33 -0.91 -4.17
N ASN A 20 -16.82 -0.58 -5.37
CA ASN A 20 -16.63 0.78 -5.88
C ASN A 20 -15.60 1.64 -5.15
N GLN A 21 -14.57 1.03 -4.56
CA GLN A 21 -13.45 1.73 -3.93
C GLN A 21 -12.23 1.76 -4.86
N ARG A 22 -11.47 2.86 -4.87
CA ARG A 22 -10.20 2.95 -5.60
C ARG A 22 -9.12 2.20 -4.82
N GLU A 23 -8.63 1.12 -5.39
CA GLU A 23 -7.60 0.26 -4.80
C GLU A 23 -6.29 0.36 -5.58
N ILE A 24 -5.18 0.36 -4.85
CA ILE A 24 -3.85 0.05 -5.39
C ILE A 24 -3.34 -1.27 -4.82
N ASN A 25 -2.89 -2.15 -5.71
CA ASN A 25 -2.39 -3.48 -5.37
C ASN A 25 -0.86 -3.48 -5.26
N LEU A 26 -0.35 -3.62 -4.04
CA LEU A 26 1.08 -3.71 -3.71
C LEU A 26 1.44 -5.10 -3.14
N ARG A 27 0.71 -6.15 -3.54
CA ARG A 27 0.87 -7.50 -3.00
C ARG A 27 2.20 -8.13 -3.39
N GLY A 28 2.79 -8.95 -2.52
CA GLY A 28 3.90 -9.85 -2.90
C GLY A 28 5.23 -9.16 -3.24
N GLN A 29 5.42 -7.89 -2.86
CA GLN A 29 6.59 -7.10 -3.26
C GLN A 29 7.79 -7.25 -2.32
N LYS A 30 7.68 -8.07 -1.26
CA LYS A 30 8.71 -8.20 -0.21
C LYS A 30 9.07 -6.85 0.44
N ILE A 31 8.07 -5.96 0.57
CA ILE A 31 8.22 -4.65 1.19
C ILE A 31 8.51 -4.85 2.69
N PRO A 32 9.66 -4.41 3.22
CA PRO A 32 10.01 -4.64 4.61
C PRO A 32 9.60 -3.48 5.53
N VAL A 33 9.42 -2.28 4.96
CA VAL A 33 9.18 -1.00 5.63
C VAL A 33 8.22 -0.18 4.78
N ILE A 34 7.22 0.44 5.41
CA ILE A 34 6.35 1.42 4.77
C ILE A 34 7.10 2.76 4.71
N GLU A 35 7.15 3.36 3.53
CA GLU A 35 7.84 4.62 3.24
C GLU A 35 7.26 5.23 1.96
N ASN A 36 7.53 6.53 1.73
CA ASN A 36 7.16 7.25 0.51
C ASN A 36 5.67 7.19 0.12
N MET A 37 4.78 6.94 1.07
CA MET A 37 3.35 6.79 0.82
C MET A 37 2.69 8.07 0.29
N GLY A 38 3.33 9.24 0.41
CA GLY A 38 2.87 10.48 -0.22
C GLY A 38 2.79 10.44 -1.75
N ILE A 39 3.49 9.50 -2.40
CA ILE A 39 3.41 9.27 -3.86
C ILE A 39 1.99 8.90 -4.30
N THR A 40 1.20 8.28 -3.42
CA THR A 40 -0.19 7.90 -3.69
C THR A 40 -1.13 9.09 -3.86
N ARG A 41 -0.70 10.31 -3.49
CA ARG A 41 -1.46 11.56 -3.62
C ARG A 41 -2.88 11.50 -3.03
N ASP A 42 -3.09 10.67 -2.00
CA ASP A 42 -4.38 10.48 -1.32
C ASP A 42 -5.53 10.11 -2.27
N GLN A 43 -5.22 9.37 -3.35
CA GLN A 43 -6.19 9.02 -4.41
C GLN A 43 -6.91 7.68 -4.18
N PHE A 44 -6.43 6.87 -3.24
CA PHE A 44 -6.93 5.52 -3.01
C PHE A 44 -7.75 5.45 -1.72
N ASP A 45 -8.86 4.71 -1.78
CA ASP A 45 -9.66 4.34 -0.63
C ASP A 45 -9.07 3.09 0.07
N VAL A 46 -8.38 2.24 -0.71
CA VAL A 46 -7.80 0.96 -0.28
C VAL A 46 -6.34 0.85 -0.74
N ILE A 47 -5.46 0.42 0.16
CA ILE A 47 -4.09 0.01 -0.19
C ILE A 47 -3.89 -1.44 0.24
N ASP A 48 -3.62 -2.31 -0.74
CA ASP A 48 -3.38 -3.73 -0.48
C ASP A 48 -1.89 -4.04 -0.36
N LEU A 49 -1.44 -4.27 0.87
CA LEU A 49 -0.07 -4.64 1.25
C LEU A 49 0.06 -6.12 1.63
N THR A 50 -0.86 -6.97 1.19
CA THR A 50 -0.85 -8.41 1.50
C THR A 50 0.42 -9.10 0.98
N ASP A 51 0.89 -10.12 1.71
CA ASP A 51 2.06 -10.95 1.34
C ASP A 51 3.37 -10.15 1.21
N ASN A 52 3.63 -9.28 2.18
CA ASN A 52 4.88 -8.50 2.28
C ASN A 52 5.66 -8.85 3.56
N ASP A 53 6.79 -8.18 3.79
CA ASP A 53 7.68 -8.40 4.94
C ASP A 53 7.62 -7.26 5.96
N ILE A 54 6.49 -6.51 6.00
CA ILE A 54 6.34 -5.30 6.82
C ILE A 54 6.38 -5.69 8.30
N ARG A 55 7.23 -5.02 9.06
CA ARG A 55 7.44 -5.30 10.50
C ARG A 55 6.74 -4.33 11.44
N LYS A 56 6.41 -3.14 10.97
CA LYS A 56 5.80 -2.06 11.77
C LYS A 56 4.81 -1.30 10.91
N LEU A 57 3.64 -1.01 11.47
CA LEU A 57 2.66 -0.11 10.86
C LEU A 57 2.99 1.33 11.30
N ASP A 58 3.69 2.06 10.43
CA ASP A 58 4.18 3.42 10.69
C ASP A 58 4.45 4.14 9.34
N ASN A 59 4.90 5.40 9.38
CA ASN A 59 5.31 6.21 8.22
C ASN A 59 4.21 6.47 7.17
N PHE A 60 2.95 6.49 7.60
CA PHE A 60 1.87 7.01 6.77
C PHE A 60 1.83 8.54 6.89
N PRO A 61 1.77 9.30 5.78
CA PRO A 61 1.33 10.68 5.84
C PRO A 61 -0.14 10.73 6.27
N THR A 62 -0.64 11.93 6.55
CA THR A 62 -2.07 12.14 6.72
C THR A 62 -2.80 11.82 5.42
N PHE A 63 -3.70 10.84 5.47
CA PHE A 63 -4.64 10.52 4.40
C PHE A 63 -6.04 10.95 4.81
N THR A 64 -6.75 11.62 3.90
CA THR A 64 -8.16 12.01 4.10
C THR A 64 -9.11 11.05 3.39
N ARG A 65 -8.63 10.32 2.38
CA ARG A 65 -9.43 9.37 1.59
C ARG A 65 -9.23 7.92 1.99
N LEU A 66 -8.01 7.54 2.40
CA LEU A 66 -7.70 6.15 2.73
C LEU A 66 -8.57 5.65 3.89
N THR A 67 -9.35 4.60 3.64
CA THR A 67 -10.25 4.00 4.65
C THR A 67 -9.84 2.57 5.02
N THR A 68 -9.15 1.86 4.13
CA THR A 68 -8.84 0.44 4.30
C THR A 68 -7.38 0.11 3.99
N LEU A 69 -6.77 -0.71 4.85
CA LEU A 69 -5.45 -1.30 4.65
C LEU A 69 -5.55 -2.82 4.73
N TYR A 70 -5.17 -3.53 3.67
CA TYR A 70 -4.97 -4.98 3.74
C TYR A 70 -3.52 -5.30 4.08
N LEU A 71 -3.31 -5.98 5.21
CA LEU A 71 -1.97 -6.27 5.76
C LEU A 71 -1.74 -7.76 5.99
N HIS A 72 -2.54 -8.63 5.35
CA HIS A 72 -2.43 -10.08 5.53
C HIS A 72 -1.01 -10.57 5.23
N ASN A 73 -0.57 -11.61 5.96
CA ASN A 73 0.73 -12.26 5.77
C ASN A 73 1.93 -11.30 5.80
N ASN A 74 1.89 -10.32 6.70
CA ASN A 74 3.05 -9.50 7.06
C ASN A 74 3.68 -9.98 8.37
N ARG A 75 4.75 -9.30 8.81
CA ARG A 75 5.52 -9.61 10.02
C ARG A 75 5.32 -8.57 11.12
N ILE A 76 4.12 -7.97 11.18
CA ILE A 76 3.78 -6.91 12.14
C ILE A 76 3.70 -7.52 13.55
N LYS A 77 4.32 -6.84 14.51
CA LYS A 77 4.32 -7.20 15.94
C LYS A 77 3.98 -5.98 16.78
#